data_AF-A0A2S9KE95-F1
#
_entry.id   AF-A0A2S9KE95-F1
#
_cell.length_a   1.000
_cell.length_b   1.000
_cell.length_c   1.000
_cell.angle_alpha   90.00
_cell.angle_beta   90.00
_cell.angle_gamma   90.00
#
_symmetry.space_group_name_H-M   'P 1'
#
loop_
_entity.id
_entity.type
_entity.pdbx_description
1 polymer ?
#
loop_
_entity_poly.entity_id
_entity_poly.type
_entity_poly.pdbx_seq_one_letter_code
_entity_poly.pdbx_strand_id
1 'polypeptide(L)'
;MLKSMRAVDLLADELPDRHALKIQIDTDQALADLDLLAKTAARSPQLRQRLLDLGDLGAYLRFAQVELAAAEPARQLLYRLELCGRLDDLVLAVRAGSVR
;
A
#
# COMPACT_ATOMS: atom_id res chain seq x y z
N MET A 1 -1.59 -18.31 13.08
CA MET A 1 -2.46 -17.70 12.05
C MET A 1 -2.89 -16.34 12.56
N LEU A 2 -2.17 -15.27 12.22
CA LEU A 2 -2.52 -13.92 12.65
C LEU A 2 -3.50 -13.32 11.63
N LYS A 3 -4.67 -12.92 12.11
CA LYS A 3 -5.66 -12.12 11.39
C LYS A 3 -5.02 -10.78 11.04
N SER A 4 -4.56 -10.61 9.80
CA SER A 4 -4.38 -9.28 9.20
C SER A 4 -5.78 -8.71 8.98
N MET A 5 -6.17 -7.78 9.83
CA MET A 5 -7.39 -7.02 9.64
C MET A 5 -7.14 -5.61 10.14
N ARG A 6 -6.74 -4.73 9.21
CA ARG A 6 -6.85 -3.28 9.38
C ARG A 6 -7.32 -2.65 8.08
N ALA A 7 -8.56 -2.97 7.71
CA ALA A 7 -9.39 -2.00 7.00
C ALA A 7 -9.63 -0.85 7.98
N VAL A 8 -9.18 0.34 7.64
CA VAL A 8 -9.58 1.56 8.36
C VAL A 8 -11.02 1.83 7.94
N ASP A 9 -11.97 1.33 8.72
CA ASP A 9 -13.39 1.68 8.59
C ASP A 9 -13.56 3.11 9.13
N LEU A 10 -13.42 4.11 8.26
CA LEU A 10 -13.82 5.49 8.56
C LEU A 10 -15.36 5.53 8.47
N LEU A 11 -16.03 5.01 9.50
CA LEU A 11 -17.49 5.09 9.63
C LEU A 11 -17.84 6.35 10.41
N ALA A 12 -18.55 7.24 9.72
CA ALA A 12 -19.26 8.36 10.30
C ALA A 12 -20.33 7.82 11.25
N ASP A 13 -20.02 7.77 12.54
CA ASP A 13 -21.01 7.55 13.58
C ASP A 13 -21.88 8.81 13.70
N GLU A 14 -23.20 8.61 13.68
CA GLU A 14 -24.29 9.58 13.89
C GLU A 14 -24.82 10.41 12.71
N LEU A 15 -25.32 9.76 11.64
CA LEU A 15 -26.38 10.37 10.82
C LEU A 15 -27.48 9.36 10.47
N PRO A 16 -28.76 9.66 10.76
CA PRO A 16 -29.87 8.83 10.32
C PRO A 16 -30.14 9.05 8.83
N ASP A 17 -30.44 7.96 8.14
CA ASP A 17 -30.97 7.87 6.78
C ASP A 17 -30.06 8.21 5.58
N ARG A 18 -29.70 7.14 4.86
CA ARG A 18 -29.41 7.01 3.42
C ARG A 18 -28.15 7.78 2.95
N HIS A 19 -27.30 7.12 2.14
CA HIS A 19 -26.09 7.65 1.48
C HIS A 19 -24.72 7.49 2.17
N ALA A 20 -24.54 6.56 3.11
CA ALA A 20 -23.18 6.23 3.58
C ALA A 20 -22.35 5.55 2.46
N LEU A 21 -21.32 6.22 1.99
CA LEU A 21 -20.27 5.68 1.11
C LEU A 21 -19.22 4.99 1.98
N LYS A 22 -18.98 3.69 1.77
CA LYS A 22 -17.91 2.98 2.46
C LYS A 22 -16.63 3.06 1.61
N ILE A 23 -15.59 3.68 2.16
CA ILE A 23 -14.26 3.71 1.57
C ILE A 23 -13.39 2.72 2.33
N GLN A 24 -12.83 1.75 1.63
CA GLN A 24 -11.85 0.82 2.16
C GLN A 24 -10.50 1.09 1.50
N ILE A 25 -9.44 1.07 2.30
CA ILE A 25 -8.07 1.21 1.82
C ILE A 25 -7.31 -0.07 2.17
N ASP A 26 -6.90 -0.81 1.15
CA ASP A 26 -5.98 -1.94 1.26
C ASP A 26 -4.54 -1.42 1.22
N THR A 27 -3.80 -1.67 2.30
CA THR A 27 -2.38 -1.25 2.43
C THR A 27 -1.43 -2.42 2.62
N ASP A 28 -1.95 -3.66 2.67
CA ASP A 28 -1.19 -4.82 3.14
C ASP A 28 0.03 -5.09 2.26
N GLN A 29 -0.14 -5.04 0.93
CA GLN A 29 0.94 -5.31 -0.01
C GLN A 29 2.03 -4.23 0.04
N ALA A 30 1.66 -2.95 0.04
CA ALA A 30 2.62 -1.84 0.13
C ALA A 30 3.40 -1.88 1.46
N LEU A 31 2.73 -2.21 2.58
CA LEU A 31 3.41 -2.36 3.87
C LEU A 31 4.40 -3.52 3.86
N ALA A 32 4.04 -4.66 3.26
CA ALA A 32 4.94 -5.80 3.13
C ALA A 32 6.17 -5.45 2.26
N ASP A 33 5.99 -4.66 1.20
CA ASP A 33 7.08 -4.24 0.32
C ASP A 33 8.01 -3.22 0.98
N LEU A 34 7.48 -2.26 1.72
CA LEU A 34 8.28 -1.31 2.51
C LEU A 34 9.08 -2.03 3.61
N ASP A 35 8.48 -3.02 4.28
CA ASP A 35 9.16 -3.84 5.29
C ASP A 35 10.29 -4.68 4.65
N LEU A 36 10.05 -5.26 3.47
CA LEU A 36 11.08 -5.97 2.71
C LEU A 36 12.27 -5.06 2.36
N LEU A 37 12.00 -3.85 1.88
CA LEU A 37 13.04 -2.86 1.59
C LEU A 37 13.82 -2.49 2.85
N ALA A 38 13.14 -2.22 3.97
CA ALA A 38 13.78 -1.87 5.24
C ALA A 38 14.72 -2.98 5.74
N LYS A 39 14.24 -4.23 5.75
CA LYS A 39 15.03 -5.40 6.17
C LYS A 39 16.23 -5.67 5.27
N THR A 40 16.12 -5.37 3.98
CA THR A 40 17.21 -5.54 3.03
C THR A 40 18.22 -4.39 3.15
N ALA A 41 17.75 -3.14 3.27
CA ALA A 41 18.60 -1.95 3.43
C ALA A 41 19.40 -1.95 4.75
N ALA A 42 18.88 -2.62 5.79
CA ALA A 42 19.63 -2.86 7.02
C ALA A 42 20.94 -3.61 6.77
N ARG A 43 20.96 -4.51 5.78
CA ARG A 43 22.10 -5.38 5.43
C ARG A 43 22.86 -4.94 4.18
N SER A 44 22.30 -3.99 3.44
CA SER A 44 22.83 -3.49 2.17
C SER A 44 23.10 -1.99 2.21
N PRO A 45 24.38 -1.58 2.31
CA PRO A 45 24.75 -0.17 2.17
C PRO A 45 24.35 0.41 0.81
N GLN A 46 24.41 -0.40 -0.24
CA GLN A 46 24.07 0.00 -1.61
C GLN A 46 22.57 0.29 -1.75
N LEU A 47 21.71 -0.61 -1.25
CA LEU A 47 20.26 -0.37 -1.26
C LEU A 47 19.89 0.85 -0.40
N ARG A 48 20.55 1.02 0.75
CA ARG A 48 20.35 2.19 1.60
C ARG A 48 20.66 3.49 0.86
N GLN A 49 21.78 3.54 0.13
CA GLN A 49 22.12 4.71 -0.67
C GLN A 49 21.06 4.96 -1.76
N ARG A 50 20.64 3.91 -2.47
CA ARG A 50 19.59 4.04 -3.50
C ARG A 50 18.27 4.57 -2.93
N LEU A 51 17.89 4.15 -1.73
CA LEU A 51 16.71 4.67 -1.03
C LEU A 51 16.87 6.16 -0.65
N LEU A 52 18.05 6.57 -0.21
CA LEU A 52 18.33 7.99 0.07
C LEU A 52 18.31 8.83 -1.21
N ASP A 53 18.81 8.29 -2.32
CA ASP A 53 18.84 8.98 -3.62
C ASP A 53 17.44 9.16 -4.23
N LEU A 54 16.44 8.38 -3.78
CA LEU A 54 15.04 8.58 -4.17
C LEU A 54 14.43 9.84 -3.57
N GLY A 55 14.97 10.32 -2.45
CA GLY A 55 14.47 11.47 -1.71
C GLY A 55 13.17 11.16 -0.96
N ASP A 56 12.12 11.95 -1.21
CA ASP A 56 10.83 11.76 -0.58
C ASP A 56 10.14 10.47 -1.10
N LEU A 57 10.14 9.44 -0.26
CA LEU A 57 9.49 8.15 -0.57
C LEU A 57 7.96 8.28 -0.69
N GLY A 58 7.35 9.29 -0.04
CA GLY A 58 5.92 9.54 -0.12
C GLY A 58 5.46 9.92 -1.53
N ALA A 59 6.35 10.53 -2.33
CA ALA A 59 6.08 10.87 -3.73
C ALA A 59 5.91 9.64 -4.65
N TYR A 60 6.31 8.45 -4.17
CA TYR A 60 6.19 7.18 -4.89
C TYR A 60 5.07 6.28 -4.35
N LEU A 61 4.18 6.85 -3.52
CA LEU A 61 2.99 6.19 -3.03
C LEU A 61 1.76 6.75 -3.76
N ARG A 62 0.88 5.87 -4.22
CA ARG A 62 -0.39 6.27 -4.84
C ARG A 62 -1.54 5.40 -4.34
N PHE A 63 -2.74 5.99 -4.30
CA PHE A 63 -3.96 5.22 -4.16
C PHE A 63 -4.51 4.87 -5.54
N ALA A 64 -4.60 3.59 -5.86
CA ALA A 64 -5.25 3.08 -7.05
C ALA A 64 -6.67 2.61 -6.68
N GLN A 65 -7.69 3.09 -7.39
CA GLN A 65 -9.04 2.57 -7.24
C GLN A 65 -9.09 1.14 -7.79
N VAL A 66 -9.62 0.22 -6.99
CA VAL A 66 -9.83 -1.18 -7.36
C VAL A 66 -11.32 -1.37 -7.63
N GLU A 67 -11.67 -1.74 -8.86
CA GLU A 67 -13.04 -2.13 -9.17
C GLU A 67 -13.38 -3.43 -8.44
N LEU A 68 -14.29 -3.34 -7.47
CA LEU A 68 -14.94 -4.51 -6.89
C LEU A 68 -15.96 -5.01 -7.91
N ALA A 69 -15.83 -6.27 -8.34
CA ALA A 69 -16.83 -6.92 -9.17
C ALA A 69 -18.20 -6.83 -8.47
N ALA A 70 -19.18 -6.31 -9.18
CA ALA A 70 -20.50 -5.97 -8.64
C ALA A 70 -21.23 -7.21 -8.11
N ALA A 71 -21.13 -7.44 -6.80
CA ALA A 71 -22.19 -8.04 -6.01
C ALA A 71 -22.63 -6.95 -5.03
N GLU A 72 -23.85 -6.46 -5.22
CA GLU A 72 -24.46 -5.38 -4.45
C GLU A 72 -24.24 -5.49 -2.93
N PRO A 73 -24.20 -4.34 -2.21
CA PRO A 73 -24.72 -3.03 -2.63
C PRO A 73 -23.65 -2.07 -3.15
N ALA A 74 -24.05 -1.27 -4.16
CA ALA A 74 -23.28 -0.33 -4.97
C ALA A 74 -22.66 0.90 -4.24
N ARG A 75 -22.15 0.73 -3.02
CA ARG A 75 -21.62 1.83 -2.18
C ARG A 75 -20.28 1.54 -1.53
N GLN A 76 -19.48 0.67 -2.12
CA GLN A 76 -18.14 0.35 -1.64
C GLN A 76 -17.10 0.78 -2.67
N LEU A 77 -16.20 1.69 -2.27
CA LEU A 77 -15.00 2.00 -3.02
C LEU A 77 -13.82 1.36 -2.30
N LEU A 78 -13.12 0.47 -3.00
CA LEU A 78 -11.86 -0.07 -2.55
C LEU A 78 -10.74 0.70 -3.24
N TYR A 79 -9.83 1.23 -2.45
CA TYR A 79 -8.55 1.76 -2.92
C TYR A 79 -7.44 0.84 -2.43
N ARG A 80 -6.39 0.70 -3.24
CA ARG A 80 -5.15 0.06 -2.85
C ARG A 80 -4.04 1.08 -2.81
N LEU A 81 -3.27 1.09 -1.72
CA LEU A 81 -2.00 1.79 -1.68
C LEU A 81 -0.97 0.98 -2.48
N GLU A 82 -0.36 1.62 -3.46
CA GLU A 82 0.63 1.01 -4.33
C GLU A 82 1.92 1.85 -4.34
N LEU A 83 3.04 1.14 -4.45
CA LEU A 83 4.31 1.77 -4.80
C LEU A 83 4.31 2.07 -6.31
N CYS A 84 5.01 3.11 -6.73
CA CYS A 84 5.11 3.43 -8.15
C CYS A 84 6.52 3.90 -8.54
N GLY A 85 6.76 3.87 -9.86
CA GLY A 85 8.01 4.32 -10.46
C GLY A 85 9.23 3.64 -9.84
N ARG A 86 10.26 4.45 -9.54
CA ARG A 86 11.57 3.94 -9.10
C ARG A 86 11.53 3.18 -7.77
N LEU A 87 10.55 3.44 -6.91
CA LEU A 87 10.41 2.70 -5.65
C LEU A 87 9.87 1.29 -5.90
N ASP A 88 8.91 1.13 -6.82
CA ASP A 88 8.39 -0.17 -7.23
C ASP A 88 9.46 -1.01 -7.94
N ASP A 89 10.22 -0.39 -8.86
CA ASP A 89 11.37 -1.04 -9.53
C ASP A 89 12.38 -1.60 -8.51
N LEU A 90 12.63 -0.85 -7.44
CA LEU A 90 13.57 -1.25 -6.41
C LEU A 90 13.07 -2.45 -5.59
N VAL A 91 11.76 -2.49 -5.30
CA VAL A 91 11.12 -3.64 -4.65
C VAL A 91 11.22 -4.88 -5.53
N LEU A 92 10.89 -4.75 -6.82
CA LEU A 92 11.01 -5.85 -7.78
C LEU A 92 12.44 -6.37 -7.85
N ALA A 93 13.43 -5.48 -7.86
CA ALA A 93 14.84 -5.86 -7.88
C ALA A 93 15.29 -6.59 -6.59
N VAL A 94 14.80 -6.18 -5.43
CA VAL A 94 15.05 -6.88 -4.16
C VAL A 94 14.38 -8.25 -4.15
N ARG A 95 13.13 -8.36 -4.60
CA ARG A 95 12.40 -9.64 -4.71
C ARG A 95 13.08 -10.61 -5.68
N ALA A 96 13.62 -10.11 -6.78
CA ALA A 96 14.40 -10.89 -7.73
C ALA A 96 15.80 -11.28 -7.21
N GLY A 97 16.20 -10.79 -6.04
CA GLY A 97 17.53 -11.02 -5.47
C GLY A 97 18.66 -10.31 -6.22
N SER A 98 18.32 -9.37 -7.10
CA SER A 98 19.26 -8.57 -7.91
C SER A 98 19.93 -7.47 -7.08
N VAL A 99 19.37 -7.14 -5.92
CA VAL A 99 19.93 -6.20 -4.94
C VAL A 99 19.98 -6.91 -3.59
N ARG A 100 21.14 -6.90 -2.92
CA ARG A 100 21.40 -7.61 -1.66
C ARG A 100 21.94 -6.69 -0.60
#